data_AF-A0A1M2VI54-F1
#
_entry.id   AF-A0A1M2VI54-F1
#
_cell.length_a   1.000
_cell.length_b   1.000
_cell.length_c   1.000
_cell.angle_alpha   90.00
_cell.angle_beta   90.00
_cell.angle_gamma   90.00
#
_symmetry.space_group_name_H-M   'P 1'
#
loop_
_entity.id
_entity.type
_entity.pdbx_description
1 polymer ?
#
loop_
_entity_poly.entity_id
_entity_poly.type
_entity_poly.pdbx_seq_one_letter_code
_entity_poly.pdbx_strand_id
1 'polypeptide(L)'
;MPKGRRQRGRSYVGEGVAGDTGSIWEWLVIAQVKEGTEDRGAIESVIRTVRKTLLTADPPTLLPLNNKRRFIGGWAMIDAGHFAVHILSKEAREKYFPDQRNW
;
A
#
# COMPACT_ATOMS: atom_id res chain seq x y z
N MET A 1 -23.14 -17.31 20.30
CA MET A 1 -21.91 -16.98 19.56
C MET A 1 -21.84 -15.47 19.34
N PRO A 2 -20.93 -14.71 19.99
CA PRO A 2 -20.90 -13.27 19.79
C PRO A 2 -20.30 -12.97 18.41
N LYS A 3 -21.13 -12.42 17.51
CA LYS A 3 -20.69 -11.84 16.24
C LYS A 3 -19.89 -10.57 16.55
N GLY A 4 -18.57 -10.64 16.36
CA GLY A 4 -17.66 -9.51 16.54
C GLY A 4 -18.16 -8.26 15.78
N ARG A 5 -18.45 -7.20 16.53
CA ARG A 5 -18.89 -5.91 16.02
C ARG A 5 -17.76 -5.31 15.18
N ARG A 6 -17.95 -5.21 13.87
CA ARG A 6 -17.00 -4.58 12.94
C ARG A 6 -16.84 -3.10 13.35
N GLN A 7 -15.74 -2.74 14.02
CA GLN A 7 -15.38 -1.34 14.24
C GLN A 7 -15.12 -0.68 12.89
N ARG A 8 -16.09 0.10 12.43
CA ARG A 8 -16.04 0.88 11.20
C ARG A 8 -15.28 2.18 11.52
N GLY A 9 -14.28 2.54 10.70
CA GLY A 9 -13.69 3.88 10.73
C GLY A 9 -12.33 4.06 11.42
N ARG A 10 -11.66 2.99 11.87
CA ARG A 10 -10.28 3.12 12.35
C ARG A 10 -9.32 2.96 11.17
N SER A 11 -8.82 4.08 10.65
CA SER A 11 -7.73 4.12 9.69
C SER A 11 -6.43 4.30 10.48
N TYR A 12 -5.52 3.34 10.40
CA TYR A 12 -4.16 3.55 10.92
C TYR A 12 -3.41 4.41 9.90
N VAL A 13 -2.83 5.52 10.35
CA VAL A 13 -2.11 6.45 9.46
C VAL A 13 -0.77 5.86 8.99
N GLY A 14 -0.31 4.76 9.61
CA GLY A 14 0.96 4.10 9.31
C GLY A 14 2.07 4.57 10.24
N GLU A 15 3.20 3.86 10.21
CA GLU A 15 4.47 4.30 10.80
C GLU A 15 5.44 4.63 9.65
N GLY A 16 6.31 5.62 9.85
CA GLY A 16 7.40 5.90 8.93
C GLY A 16 8.37 4.71 8.89
N VAL A 17 8.80 4.32 7.69
CA VAL A 17 9.81 3.28 7.52
C VAL A 17 11.16 3.99 7.45
N ALA A 18 12.02 3.77 8.43
CA ALA A 18 13.37 4.30 8.43
C ALA A 18 14.28 3.43 7.56
N GLY A 19 15.15 4.06 6.76
CA GLY A 19 16.18 3.39 5.97
C GLY A 19 16.34 3.98 4.58
N ASP A 20 17.59 4.17 4.16
CA ASP A 20 17.92 4.41 2.77
C ASP A 20 17.73 3.09 2.00
N THR A 21 16.64 2.99 1.24
CA THR A 21 16.33 1.78 0.47
C THR A 21 17.22 1.59 -0.77
N GLY A 22 18.20 2.49 -1.04
CA GLY A 22 19.06 2.41 -2.23
C GLY A 22 18.24 2.40 -3.53
N SER A 23 17.09 3.07 -3.49
CA SER A 23 16.03 2.93 -4.48
C SER A 23 16.18 3.93 -5.62
N ILE A 24 15.62 3.60 -6.79
CA ILE A 24 15.46 4.54 -7.91
C ILE A 24 14.41 5.62 -7.62
N TRP A 25 13.64 5.45 -6.54
CA TRP A 25 12.63 6.40 -6.07
C TRP A 25 13.17 7.25 -4.92
N GLU A 26 12.80 8.53 -4.89
CA GLU A 26 13.20 9.50 -3.86
C GLU A 26 12.60 9.17 -2.48
N TRP A 27 11.39 8.57 -2.45
CA TRP A 27 10.73 8.10 -1.24
C TRP A 27 9.68 7.02 -1.54
N LEU A 28 9.21 6.35 -0.49
CA LEU A 28 8.27 5.24 -0.57
C LEU A 28 7.10 5.43 0.40
N VAL A 29 5.91 5.01 -0.02
CA VAL A 29 4.75 4.86 0.88
C VAL A 29 4.40 3.39 0.98
N ILE A 30 4.28 2.91 2.22
CA ILE A 30 3.84 1.55 2.51
C ILE A 30 2.41 1.59 3.05
N ALA A 31 1.49 1.02 2.28
CA ALA A 31 0.08 0.88 2.64
C ALA A 31 -0.22 -0.60 2.93
N GLN A 32 -0.24 -0.96 4.22
CA GLN A 32 -0.64 -2.31 4.63
C GLN A 32 -2.17 -2.40 4.68
N VAL A 33 -2.74 -3.36 3.96
CA VAL A 33 -4.17 -3.68 4.09
C VAL A 33 -4.44 -4.45 5.38
N LYS A 34 -5.71 -4.47 5.80
CA LYS A 34 -6.09 -5.23 6.98
C LYS A 34 -5.88 -6.74 6.73
N GLU A 35 -5.24 -7.40 7.68
CA GLU A 35 -5.07 -8.85 7.67
C GLU A 35 -6.40 -9.61 7.46
N GLY A 36 -6.39 -10.58 6.55
CA GLY A 36 -7.54 -11.39 6.15
C GLY A 36 -8.50 -10.70 5.17
N THR A 37 -8.10 -9.56 4.59
CA THR A 37 -8.89 -8.83 3.58
C THR A 37 -8.25 -8.80 2.19
N GLU A 38 -7.01 -9.28 2.09
CA GLU A 38 -6.19 -9.34 0.88
C GLU A 38 -6.94 -10.05 -0.26
N ASP A 39 -7.42 -11.28 -0.01
CA ASP A 39 -8.15 -12.10 -0.99
C ASP A 39 -9.60 -11.65 -1.21
N ARG A 40 -10.03 -10.57 -0.51
CA ARG A 40 -11.39 -10.03 -0.57
C ARG A 40 -11.46 -8.67 -1.28
N GLY A 41 -10.45 -8.35 -2.09
CA GLY A 41 -10.42 -7.15 -2.91
C GLY A 41 -9.90 -5.89 -2.19
N ALA A 42 -9.31 -6.02 -1.00
CA ALA A 42 -8.83 -4.86 -0.26
C ALA A 42 -7.67 -4.16 -0.98
N ILE A 43 -6.76 -4.93 -1.57
CA ILE A 43 -5.61 -4.40 -2.34
C ILE A 43 -6.13 -3.60 -3.53
N GLU A 44 -7.06 -4.15 -4.31
CA GLU A 44 -7.67 -3.49 -5.46
C GLU A 44 -8.41 -2.22 -5.07
N SER A 45 -9.10 -2.23 -3.93
CA SER A 45 -9.78 -1.05 -3.41
C SER A 45 -8.79 0.06 -3.04
N VAL A 46 -7.67 -0.27 -2.41
CA VAL A 46 -6.60 0.70 -2.10
C VAL A 46 -5.95 1.22 -3.38
N ILE A 47 -5.61 0.35 -4.35
CA ILE A 47 -5.08 0.76 -5.66
C ILE A 47 -6.00 1.79 -6.32
N ARG A 48 -7.31 1.49 -6.40
CA ARG A 48 -8.30 2.40 -6.98
C ARG A 48 -8.30 3.76 -6.28
N THR A 49 -8.18 3.75 -4.95
CA THR A 49 -8.20 4.96 -4.13
C THR A 49 -6.94 5.78 -4.36
N VAL A 50 -5.77 5.16 -4.26
CA VAL A 50 -4.46 5.81 -4.50
C VAL A 50 -4.40 6.39 -5.90
N ARG A 51 -4.71 5.60 -6.93
CA ARG A 51 -4.68 6.09 -8.33
C ARG A 51 -5.63 7.27 -8.54
N LYS A 52 -6.84 7.20 -7.98
CA LYS A 52 -7.80 8.32 -8.06
C LYS A 52 -7.21 9.57 -7.40
N THR A 53 -6.68 9.45 -6.18
CA THR A 53 -6.11 10.57 -5.42
C THR A 53 -4.94 11.21 -6.18
N LEU A 54 -4.02 10.41 -6.72
CA LEU A 54 -2.86 10.90 -7.46
C LEU A 54 -3.24 11.59 -8.79
N LEU A 55 -4.23 11.04 -9.51
CA LEU A 55 -4.74 11.64 -10.75
C LEU A 55 -5.53 12.94 -10.52
N THR A 56 -5.97 13.20 -9.28
CA THR A 56 -6.69 14.43 -8.89
C THR A 56 -5.87 15.31 -7.94
N ALA A 57 -4.58 15.02 -7.77
CA ALA A 57 -3.68 15.88 -7.00
C ALA A 57 -3.40 17.18 -7.77
N ASP A 58 -2.76 18.15 -7.10
CA ASP A 58 -2.34 19.41 -7.71
C ASP A 58 -0.82 19.61 -7.50
N PRO A 59 0.03 19.44 -8.54
CA PRO A 59 -0.34 19.03 -9.90
C PRO A 59 -0.73 17.53 -9.98
N PRO A 60 -1.55 17.12 -10.97
CA PRO A 60 -1.90 15.72 -11.16
C PRO A 60 -0.67 14.86 -11.45
N THR A 61 -0.53 13.73 -10.76
CA THR A 61 0.52 12.76 -11.05
C THR A 61 0.11 11.90 -12.25
N LEU A 62 0.91 11.94 -13.31
CA LEU A 62 0.71 11.06 -14.47
C LEU A 62 1.08 9.63 -14.09
N LEU A 63 0.13 8.70 -14.24
CA LEU A 63 0.34 7.29 -13.90
C LEU A 63 0.29 6.41 -15.15
N PRO A 64 1.15 5.38 -15.25
CA PRO A 64 1.09 4.40 -16.34
C PRO A 64 -0.26 3.66 -16.34
N LEU A 65 -0.68 3.14 -17.50
CA LEU A 65 -1.97 2.46 -17.64
C LEU A 65 -2.17 1.38 -16.56
N ASN A 66 -3.38 1.30 -16.01
CA ASN A 66 -3.69 0.31 -14.98
C ASN A 66 -3.75 -1.11 -15.57
N ASN A 67 -2.65 -1.86 -15.45
CA ASN A 67 -2.65 -3.28 -15.80
C ASN A 67 -3.49 -4.05 -14.77
N LYS A 68 -4.69 -4.47 -15.18
CA LYS A 68 -5.66 -5.21 -14.35
C LYS A 68 -5.24 -6.65 -14.04
N ARG A 69 -3.94 -6.97 -14.03
CA ARG A 69 -3.48 -8.30 -13.65
C ARG A 69 -3.92 -8.54 -12.20
N ARG A 70 -4.53 -9.70 -11.93
CA ARG A 70 -4.80 -10.11 -10.55
C ARG A 70 -3.46 -10.14 -9.82
N PHE A 71 -3.39 -9.42 -8.72
CA PHE A 71 -2.20 -9.37 -7.90
C PHE A 71 -2.11 -10.68 -7.13
N ILE A 72 -1.26 -11.59 -7.61
CA ILE A 72 -0.97 -12.84 -6.93
C ILE A 72 0.06 -12.53 -5.83
N GLY A 73 -0.19 -12.96 -4.60
CA GLY A 73 0.80 -12.86 -3.52
C GLY A 73 0.68 -11.61 -2.63
N GLY A 74 -0.49 -10.99 -2.53
CA GLY A 74 -0.76 -9.98 -1.51
C GLY A 74 0.03 -8.67 -1.68
N TRP A 75 0.60 -8.41 -2.85
CA TRP A 75 1.42 -7.22 -3.11
C TRP A 75 1.06 -6.58 -4.46
N ALA A 76 0.83 -5.26 -4.43
CA ALA A 76 0.83 -4.40 -5.61
C ALA A 76 1.76 -3.19 -5.41
N MET A 77 2.27 -2.65 -6.51
CA MET A 77 3.07 -1.43 -6.50
C MET A 77 2.52 -0.45 -7.54
N ILE A 78 2.44 0.83 -7.19
CA ILE A 78 2.16 1.92 -8.12
C ILE A 78 3.44 2.75 -8.25
N ASP A 79 3.94 2.84 -9.47
CA ASP A 79 5.02 3.76 -9.84
C ASP A 79 4.42 5.15 -10.13
N ALA A 80 4.87 6.14 -9.39
CA ALA A 80 4.46 7.55 -9.50
C ALA A 80 5.61 8.44 -10.00
N GLY A 81 6.63 7.86 -10.64
CA GLY A 81 7.81 8.57 -11.14
C GLY A 81 8.84 8.79 -10.02
N HIS A 82 8.65 9.85 -9.23
CA HIS A 82 9.59 10.22 -8.16
C HIS A 82 9.47 9.36 -6.90
N PHE A 83 8.32 8.72 -6.71
CA PHE A 83 8.05 7.86 -5.56
C PHE A 83 7.28 6.61 -5.97
N ALA A 84 7.23 5.63 -5.08
CA ALA A 84 6.39 4.44 -5.26
C ALA A 84 5.48 4.20 -4.07
N VAL A 85 4.31 3.64 -4.35
CA VAL A 85 3.35 3.19 -3.33
C VAL A 85 3.28 1.67 -3.34
N HIS A 86 3.79 1.04 -2.28
CA HIS A 86 3.68 -0.40 -2.04
C HIS A 86 2.41 -0.68 -1.24
N ILE A 87 1.51 -1.48 -1.83
CA ILE A 87 0.25 -1.90 -1.20
C ILE A 87 0.39 -3.38 -0.87
N LEU A 88 0.40 -3.70 0.42
CA LEU A 88 0.88 -4.98 0.93
C LEU A 88 -0.12 -5.64 1.87
N SER A 89 -0.16 -6.96 1.84
CA SER A 89 -0.62 -7.77 2.95
C SER A 89 0.32 -7.61 4.14
N LYS A 90 -0.14 -8.00 5.34
CA LYS A 90 0.72 -8.06 6.52
C LYS A 90 1.95 -8.97 6.29
N GLU A 91 1.73 -10.16 5.74
CA GLU A 91 2.79 -11.12 5.44
C GLU A 91 3.84 -10.54 4.47
N ALA A 92 3.40 -9.87 3.40
CA ALA A 92 4.30 -9.26 2.43
C ALA A 92 5.07 -8.07 3.05
N ARG A 93 4.41 -7.26 3.90
CA ARG A 93 5.08 -6.18 4.65
C ARG A 93 6.18 -6.76 5.53
N GLU A 94 5.86 -7.69 6.42
CA GLU A 94 6.82 -8.26 7.36
C GLU A 94 8.02 -8.91 6.65
N LYS A 95 7.79 -9.58 5.51
CA LYS A 95 8.83 -10.25 4.74
C LYS A 95 9.78 -9.29 4.01
N TYR A 96 9.25 -8.25 3.36
CA TYR A 96 10.02 -7.43 2.42
C TYR A 96 10.42 -6.05 2.96
N PHE A 97 9.69 -5.56 3.95
CA PHE A 97 9.98 -4.29 4.61
C PHE A 97 9.94 -4.52 6.12
N PRO A 98 10.81 -5.35 6.71
CA PRO A 98 10.82 -5.54 8.16
C PRO A 98 11.09 -4.21 8.86
N ASP A 99 10.52 -4.02 10.06
CA ASP A 99 10.80 -2.83 10.86
C ASP A 99 12.29 -2.82 11.22
N GLN A 100 13.07 -1.96 10.58
CA GLN A 100 14.46 -1.73 10.95
C GLN A 100 14.50 -0.87 12.22
N ARG A 101 14.13 -1.46 13.36
CA ARG A 101 14.38 -0.92 14.70
C ARG A 101 15.66 -1.50 15.28
N ASN A 102 16.76 -1.48 14.50
CA ASN A 102 18.09 -1.68 15.05
C ASN A 102 18.74 -0.29 15.11
N TRP A 103 18.58 0.36 16.25
CA TRP A 103 19.43 1.46 16.69
C TRP A 103 20.66 0.88 17.39
#